data_AF-A0A661FTN1-F1
#
_entry.id   AF-A0A661FTN1-F1
#
_cell.length_a   1.000
_cell.length_b   1.000
_cell.length_c   1.000
_cell.angle_alpha   90.00
_cell.angle_beta   90.00
_cell.angle_gamma   90.00
#
_symmetry.space_group_name_H-M   'P 1'
#
loop_
_entity.id
_entity.type
_entity.pdbx_description
1 polymer ?
#
loop_
_entity_poly.entity_id
_entity_poly.type
_entity_poly.pdbx_seq_one_letter_code
_entity_poly.pdbx_strand_id
1 'polypeptide(L)'
;SDIAKRQRSISTARFSPEVVEDWLSVHRAVEHLLSKVIESLDPETANFQEIAKEILELRGEYSQTAIAVRNAHFQRVEEKTITPIAGLLFSDYLSNFWRISKHIKNIALAEQQPQFWLKREKLSKVMSAEAPGYTVPENINPDDYLDKLQSDDYQ
;
A
#
# COMPACT_ATOMS: atom_id res chain seq x y z
N SER A 1 -15.02 0.06 2.48
CA SER A 1 -14.19 -0.87 3.28
C SER A 1 -15.09 -1.69 4.19
N ASP A 2 -14.84 -3.00 4.31
CA ASP A 2 -15.56 -3.93 5.20
C ASP A 2 -15.49 -3.48 6.69
N ILE A 3 -14.35 -2.92 7.09
CA ILE A 3 -14.10 -2.41 8.45
C ILE A 3 -15.09 -1.30 8.82
N ALA A 4 -15.38 -0.37 7.89
CA ALA A 4 -16.33 0.73 8.12
C ALA A 4 -17.77 0.23 8.27
N LYS A 5 -18.15 -0.83 7.56
CA LYS A 5 -19.46 -1.47 7.72
C LYS A 5 -19.57 -2.13 9.10
N ARG A 6 -18.54 -2.88 9.51
CA ARG A 6 -18.42 -3.50 10.84
C ARG A 6 -18.47 -2.48 11.98
N GLN A 7 -17.78 -1.36 11.83
CA GLN A 7 -17.77 -0.29 12.82
C GLN A 7 -19.18 0.32 13.01
N ARG A 8 -19.91 0.56 11.92
CA ARG A 8 -21.27 1.11 11.97
C ARG A 8 -22.29 0.14 12.56
N SER A 9 -22.08 -1.17 12.38
CA SER A 9 -22.98 -2.19 12.94
C SER A 9 -22.82 -2.40 14.45
N ILE A 10 -21.73 -1.93 15.06
CA ILE A 10 -21.44 -2.13 16.49
C ILE A 10 -21.53 -0.77 17.20
N SER A 11 -22.58 -0.56 17.99
CA SER A 11 -22.81 0.72 18.69
C SER A 11 -21.68 1.13 19.63
N THR A 12 -20.98 0.15 20.21
CA THR A 12 -19.84 0.34 21.12
C THR A 12 -18.51 0.57 20.42
N ALA A 13 -18.45 0.47 19.09
CA ALA A 13 -17.25 0.67 18.27
C ALA A 13 -17.03 2.13 17.80
N ARG A 14 -17.69 3.09 18.43
CA ARG A 14 -17.58 4.50 18.07
C ARG A 14 -16.23 5.06 18.54
N PHE A 15 -15.60 5.82 17.67
CA PHE A 15 -14.38 6.56 18.01
C PHE A 15 -14.77 7.88 18.69
N SER A 16 -14.01 8.26 19.72
CA SER A 16 -14.05 9.61 20.25
C SER A 16 -13.47 10.59 19.22
N PRO A 17 -13.78 11.89 19.31
CA PRO A 17 -13.21 12.90 18.40
C PRO A 17 -11.68 12.87 18.34
N GLU A 18 -11.03 12.66 19.49
CA GLU A 18 -9.56 12.52 19.59
C GLU A 18 -9.03 11.33 18.78
N VAL A 19 -9.69 10.17 18.87
CA VAL A 19 -9.31 8.97 18.11
C VAL A 19 -9.55 9.19 16.61
N VAL A 20 -10.59 9.94 16.24
CA VAL A 20 -10.84 10.30 14.85
C VAL A 20 -9.73 11.21 14.32
N GLU A 21 -9.27 12.20 15.08
CA GLU A 21 -8.18 13.08 14.64
C GLU A 21 -6.85 12.31 14.51
N ASP A 22 -6.56 11.42 15.46
CA ASP A 22 -5.42 10.50 15.38
C ASP A 22 -5.50 9.66 14.08
N TRP A 23 -6.66 9.08 13.78
CA TRP A 23 -6.87 8.33 12.53
C TRP A 23 -6.69 9.21 11.29
N LEU A 24 -7.23 10.44 11.30
CA LEU A 24 -7.12 11.40 10.21
C LEU A 24 -5.67 11.82 9.96
N SER A 25 -4.87 12.03 11.00
CA SER A 25 -3.46 12.38 10.86
C SER A 25 -2.67 11.28 10.12
N VAL A 26 -2.89 10.02 10.48
CA VAL A 26 -2.29 8.87 9.80
C VAL A 26 -2.81 8.75 8.37
N HIS A 27 -4.12 8.92 8.16
CA HIS A 27 -4.73 8.90 6.83
C HIS A 27 -4.12 9.95 5.90
N ARG A 28 -4.04 11.21 6.34
CA ARG A 28 -3.46 12.33 5.58
C ARG A 28 -2.00 12.07 5.24
N ALA A 29 -1.23 11.49 6.16
CA ALA A 29 0.16 11.13 5.91
C ALA A 29 0.28 10.04 4.82
N VAL A 30 -0.59 9.02 4.83
CA VAL A 30 -0.63 7.99 3.76
C VAL A 30 -1.08 8.57 2.43
N GLU A 31 -2.08 9.44 2.43
CA GLU A 31 -2.55 10.14 1.23
C GLU A 31 -1.44 10.99 0.61
N HIS A 32 -0.68 11.71 1.44
CA HIS A 32 0.47 12.46 0.96
C HIS A 32 1.56 11.54 0.36
N LEU A 33 1.88 10.43 1.01
CA LEU A 33 2.79 9.42 0.44
C LEU A 33 2.31 8.88 -0.91
N LEU A 34 1.00 8.61 -1.04
CA LEU A 34 0.43 8.15 -2.30
C LEU A 34 0.52 9.22 -3.40
N SER A 35 0.28 10.49 -3.07
CA SER A 35 0.45 11.59 -4.03
C SER A 35 1.88 11.69 -4.56
N LYS A 36 2.88 11.47 -3.71
CA LYS A 36 4.29 11.47 -4.10
C LYS A 36 4.66 10.28 -4.99
N VAL A 37 4.07 9.11 -4.76
CA VAL A 37 4.22 7.96 -5.67
C VAL A 37 3.57 8.21 -7.03
N ILE A 38 2.44 8.92 -7.07
CA ILE A 38 1.83 9.31 -8.34
C ILE A 38 2.76 10.27 -9.09
N GLU A 39 3.36 11.23 -8.38
CA GLU A 39 4.35 12.17 -8.92
C GLU A 39 5.60 11.45 -9.45
N SER A 40 6.12 10.44 -8.73
CA SER A 40 7.31 9.69 -9.13
C SER A 40 7.09 8.83 -10.39
N LEU A 41 5.84 8.45 -10.66
CA LEU A 41 5.46 7.63 -11.81
C LEU A 41 4.90 8.46 -12.98
N ASP A 42 4.90 9.79 -12.87
CA ASP A 42 4.48 10.68 -13.94
C ASP A 42 5.51 10.65 -15.10
N PRO A 43 5.11 10.24 -16.32
CA PRO A 43 6.02 10.17 -17.48
C PRO A 43 6.64 11.51 -17.88
N GLU A 44 6.00 12.62 -17.53
CA GLU A 44 6.47 13.98 -17.80
C GLU A 44 7.54 14.44 -16.80
N THR A 45 7.59 13.79 -15.63
CA THR A 45 8.53 14.11 -14.56
C THR A 45 9.74 13.19 -14.64
N ALA A 46 10.84 13.68 -15.23
CA ALA A 46 12.07 12.89 -15.39
C ALA A 46 12.87 12.67 -14.09
N ASN A 47 12.31 13.03 -12.93
CA ASN A 47 13.04 13.11 -11.66
C ASN A 47 12.61 12.06 -10.61
N PHE A 48 12.14 10.91 -11.06
CA PHE A 48 11.64 9.84 -10.19
C PHE A 48 12.62 9.41 -9.09
N GLN A 49 13.94 9.48 -9.30
CA GLN A 49 14.93 9.13 -8.28
C GLN A 49 15.01 10.13 -7.12
N GLU A 50 14.81 11.41 -7.39
CA GLU A 50 14.82 12.44 -6.35
C GLU A 50 13.51 12.41 -5.57
N ILE A 51 12.38 12.26 -6.26
CA ILE A 51 11.07 12.05 -5.64
C ILE A 51 11.07 10.77 -4.79
N ALA A 52 11.72 9.69 -5.25
CA ALA A 52 11.86 8.46 -4.46
C ALA A 52 12.61 8.69 -3.14
N LYS A 53 13.60 9.58 -3.09
CA LYS A 53 14.26 9.96 -1.82
C LYS A 53 13.30 10.70 -0.89
N GLU A 54 12.57 11.67 -1.41
CA GLU A 54 11.52 12.38 -0.64
C GLU A 54 10.48 11.42 -0.08
N ILE A 55 10.03 10.44 -0.88
CA ILE A 55 9.09 9.40 -0.43
C ILE A 55 9.64 8.63 0.77
N LEU A 56 10.92 8.26 0.76
CA LEU A 56 11.53 7.52 1.87
C LEU A 56 11.62 8.37 3.15
N GLU A 57 11.92 9.66 3.02
CA GLU A 57 11.96 10.62 4.13
C GLU A 57 10.56 10.82 4.73
N LEU A 58 9.56 11.15 3.90
CA LEU A 58 8.15 11.27 4.30
C LEU A 58 7.63 9.97 4.93
N ARG A 59 8.09 8.81 4.46
CA ARG A 59 7.71 7.52 5.03
C ARG A 59 8.31 7.32 6.42
N GLY A 60 9.48 7.90 6.68
CA GLY A 60 10.07 8.01 8.01
C GLY A 60 9.16 8.78 8.96
N GLU A 61 8.71 9.96 8.56
CA GLU A 61 7.78 10.81 9.31
C GLU A 61 6.42 10.14 9.58
N TYR A 62 5.85 9.51 8.53
CA TYR A 62 4.65 8.68 8.66
C TYR A 62 4.84 7.58 9.72
N SER A 63 6.00 6.92 9.72
CA SER A 63 6.25 5.82 10.66
C SER A 63 6.26 6.32 12.11
N GLN A 64 6.85 7.48 12.36
CA GLN A 64 6.83 8.11 13.68
C GLN A 64 5.41 8.46 14.11
N THR A 65 4.64 9.10 13.22
CA THR A 65 3.24 9.47 13.45
C THR A 65 2.39 8.22 13.76
N ALA A 66 2.50 7.18 12.94
CA ALA A 66 1.76 5.93 13.11
C ALA A 66 2.12 5.20 14.41
N ILE A 67 3.38 5.24 14.84
CA ILE A 67 3.82 4.66 16.13
C ILE A 67 3.26 5.47 17.30
N ALA A 68 3.36 6.80 17.26
CA ALA A 68 2.84 7.67 18.32
C ALA A 68 1.33 7.47 18.50
N VAL A 69 0.58 7.49 17.40
CA VAL A 69 -0.86 7.24 17.37
C VAL A 69 -1.21 5.85 17.90
N ARG A 70 -0.48 4.80 17.50
CA ARG A 70 -0.67 3.44 18.04
C ARG A 70 -0.50 3.39 19.56
N ASN A 71 0.56 4.01 20.07
CA ASN A 71 0.87 4.00 21.50
C ASN A 71 -0.19 4.75 22.30
N ALA A 72 -0.58 5.94 21.84
CA ALA A 72 -1.68 6.69 22.43
C ALA A 72 -2.98 5.87 22.41
N HIS A 73 -3.23 5.11 21.34
CA HIS A 73 -4.41 4.26 21.26
C HIS A 73 -4.37 3.07 22.23
N PHE A 74 -3.21 2.42 22.40
CA PHE A 74 -3.04 1.36 23.39
C PHE A 74 -3.25 1.85 24.82
N GLN A 75 -2.68 3.02 25.16
CA GLN A 75 -2.89 3.65 26.45
C GLN A 75 -4.39 3.89 26.73
N ARG A 76 -5.15 4.39 25.74
CA ARG A 76 -6.60 4.58 25.88
C ARG A 76 -7.38 3.29 26.13
N VAL A 77 -6.95 2.17 25.53
CA VAL A 77 -7.55 0.85 25.81
C VAL A 77 -7.26 0.43 27.25
N GLU A 78 -6.01 0.60 27.71
CA GLU A 78 -5.58 0.24 29.07
C GLU A 78 -6.31 1.07 30.14
N GLU A 79 -6.46 2.37 29.90
CA GLU A 79 -7.19 3.31 30.76
C GLU A 79 -8.72 3.15 30.65
N LYS A 80 -9.22 2.26 29.79
CA LYS A 80 -10.64 2.02 29.52
C LYS A 80 -11.40 3.26 29.05
N THR A 81 -10.69 4.22 28.45
CA THR A 81 -11.30 5.42 27.85
C THR A 81 -11.89 5.13 26.48
N ILE A 82 -11.50 4.01 25.86
CA ILE A 82 -12.15 3.43 24.68
C ILE A 82 -12.49 1.96 24.91
N THR A 83 -13.47 1.47 24.16
CA THR A 83 -13.86 0.06 24.22
C THR A 83 -12.83 -0.83 23.52
N PRO A 84 -12.63 -2.08 23.96
CA PRO A 84 -11.74 -3.02 23.28
C PRO A 84 -12.09 -3.25 21.80
N ILE A 85 -13.39 -3.21 21.46
CA ILE A 85 -13.85 -3.38 20.08
C ILE A 85 -13.49 -2.17 19.19
N ALA A 86 -13.56 -0.96 19.73
CA ALA A 86 -13.07 0.24 19.05
C ALA A 86 -11.55 0.14 18.85
N GLY A 87 -10.81 -0.29 19.87
CA GLY A 87 -9.37 -0.55 19.81
C GLY A 87 -8.98 -1.54 18.70
N LEU A 88 -9.73 -2.64 18.58
CA LEU A 88 -9.51 -3.65 17.55
C LEU A 88 -9.70 -3.06 16.14
N LEU A 89 -10.81 -2.36 15.91
CA LEU A 89 -11.11 -1.77 14.59
C LEU A 89 -10.12 -0.69 14.19
N PHE A 90 -9.64 0.11 15.14
CA PHE A 90 -8.58 1.07 14.90
C PHE A 90 -7.28 0.38 14.48
N SER A 91 -6.90 -0.70 15.18
CA SER A 91 -5.74 -1.52 14.83
C SER A 91 -5.84 -2.09 13.41
N ASP A 92 -7.04 -2.53 12.99
CA ASP A 92 -7.28 -3.00 11.62
C ASP A 92 -7.06 -1.90 10.57
N TYR A 93 -7.56 -0.68 10.82
CA TYR A 93 -7.28 0.46 9.93
C TYR A 93 -5.78 0.75 9.86
N LEU A 94 -5.12 0.84 11.02
CA LEU A 94 -3.71 1.15 11.09
C LEU A 94 -2.86 0.08 10.39
N SER A 95 -3.20 -1.20 10.55
CA SER A 95 -2.55 -2.32 9.86
C SER A 95 -2.62 -2.19 8.34
N ASN A 96 -3.76 -1.74 7.80
CA ASN A 96 -3.89 -1.47 6.36
C ASN A 96 -2.99 -0.30 5.92
N PHE A 97 -2.92 0.77 6.69
CA PHE A 97 -2.00 1.88 6.41
C PHE A 97 -0.53 1.45 6.43
N TRP A 98 -0.13 0.59 7.38
CA TRP A 98 1.22 0.00 7.39
C TRP A 98 1.52 -0.83 6.14
N ARG A 99 0.55 -1.60 5.65
CA ARG A 99 0.71 -2.37 4.40
C ARG A 99 0.89 -1.45 3.21
N ILE A 100 0.05 -0.42 3.08
CA ILE A 100 0.17 0.60 2.01
C ILE A 100 1.56 1.26 2.07
N SER A 101 1.96 1.75 3.24
CA SER A 101 3.28 2.37 3.45
C SER A 101 4.44 1.42 3.11
N LYS A 102 4.30 0.12 3.38
CA LYS A 102 5.29 -0.89 2.98
C LYS A 102 5.39 -1.01 1.46
N HIS A 103 4.26 -1.03 0.75
CA HIS A 103 4.26 -1.06 -0.72
C HIS A 103 4.90 0.20 -1.31
N ILE A 104 4.56 1.37 -0.77
CA ILE A 104 5.15 2.65 -1.16
C ILE A 104 6.68 2.63 -1.00
N LYS A 105 7.17 2.18 0.16
CA LYS A 105 8.62 2.02 0.39
C LYS A 105 9.27 1.12 -0.66
N ASN A 106 8.63 0.00 -1.01
CA ASN A 106 9.19 -0.93 -1.99
C ASN A 106 9.26 -0.31 -3.39
N ILE A 107 8.27 0.50 -3.78
CA ILE A 107 8.27 1.25 -5.04
C ILE A 107 9.44 2.25 -5.06
N ALA A 108 9.55 3.10 -4.02
CA ALA A 108 10.63 4.08 -3.93
C ALA A 108 12.03 3.43 -3.93
N LEU A 109 12.21 2.29 -3.26
CA LEU A 109 13.47 1.54 -3.29
C LEU A 109 13.78 0.98 -4.68
N ALA A 110 12.76 0.58 -5.45
CA ALA A 110 12.92 0.15 -6.83
C ALA A 110 13.32 1.33 -7.73
N GLU A 111 12.67 2.48 -7.57
CA GLU A 111 12.97 3.72 -8.32
C GLU A 111 14.41 4.21 -8.12
N GLN A 112 14.99 3.99 -6.93
CA GLN A 112 16.39 4.35 -6.63
C GLN A 112 17.42 3.41 -7.26
N GLN A 113 17.01 2.27 -7.81
CA GLN A 113 17.96 1.35 -8.43
C GLN A 113 18.52 1.95 -9.73
N PRO A 114 19.85 1.86 -9.99
CA PRO A 114 20.46 2.38 -11.22
C PRO A 114 19.85 1.82 -12.51
N GLN A 115 19.41 0.55 -12.45
CA GLN A 115 18.78 -0.17 -13.55
C GLN A 115 17.27 0.10 -13.70
N PHE A 116 16.68 0.88 -12.81
CA PHE A 116 15.27 1.22 -12.90
C PHE A 116 15.04 2.19 -14.07
N TRP A 117 14.15 1.80 -14.96
CA TRP A 117 13.78 2.60 -16.12
C TRP A 117 12.30 2.44 -16.43
N LEU A 118 11.60 3.57 -16.56
CA LEU A 118 10.19 3.61 -16.93
C LEU A 118 10.05 3.65 -18.45
N LYS A 119 9.45 2.60 -19.03
CA LYS A 119 9.04 2.63 -20.44
C LYS A 119 7.84 3.57 -20.59
N ARG A 120 8.07 4.80 -21.06
CA ARG A 120 7.02 5.82 -21.24
C ARG A 120 5.80 5.33 -22.01
N GLU A 121 6.00 4.49 -23.02
CA GLU A 121 4.94 3.86 -23.82
C GLU A 121 3.96 3.00 -23.00
N LYS A 122 4.37 2.50 -21.83
CA LYS A 122 3.51 1.72 -20.94
C LYS A 122 2.68 2.61 -20.00
N LEU A 123 3.14 3.84 -19.72
CA LEU A 123 2.48 4.78 -18.83
C LEU A 123 1.34 5.55 -19.53
N SER A 124 1.45 5.77 -20.84
CA SER A 124 0.39 6.40 -21.65
C SER A 124 -0.81 5.48 -21.94
N LYS A 125 -0.71 4.20 -21.58
CA LYS A 125 -1.76 3.22 -21.84
C LYS A 125 -2.87 3.36 -20.80
N VAL A 126 -3.97 4.02 -21.16
CA VAL A 126 -5.21 4.02 -20.36
C VAL A 126 -5.73 2.58 -20.28
N MET A 127 -5.64 1.97 -19.10
CA MET A 127 -6.23 0.65 -18.87
C MET A 127 -7.75 0.80 -18.71
N SER A 128 -8.52 -0.08 -19.36
CA SER A 128 -9.96 -0.22 -19.05
C SER A 128 -10.13 -0.57 -17.58
N ALA A 129 -11.19 -0.07 -16.94
CA ALA A 129 -11.51 -0.40 -15.54
C ALA A 129 -11.79 -1.91 -15.34
N GLU A 130 -12.05 -2.64 -16.42
CA GLU A 130 -12.17 -4.08 -16.42
C GLU A 130 -10.80 -4.73 -16.63
N ALA A 131 -10.35 -5.49 -15.63
CA ALA A 131 -9.22 -6.37 -15.80
C ALA A 131 -9.55 -7.35 -16.95
N PRO A 132 -8.69 -7.50 -17.96
CA PRO A 132 -8.90 -8.52 -18.99
C PRO A 132 -9.04 -9.87 -18.28
N GLY A 133 -10.11 -10.60 -18.60
CA GLY A 133 -10.41 -11.88 -17.96
C GLY A 133 -9.17 -12.78 -17.98
N TYR A 134 -8.79 -13.33 -16.83
CA TYR A 134 -7.71 -14.29 -16.75
C TYR A 134 -8.16 -15.59 -17.43
N THR A 135 -7.68 -15.83 -18.64
CA THR A 135 -7.79 -17.14 -19.27
C THR A 135 -6.75 -18.03 -18.62
N VAL A 136 -7.21 -19.02 -17.84
CA VAL A 136 -6.34 -20.09 -17.35
C VAL A 136 -5.64 -20.70 -18.56
N PRO A 137 -4.28 -20.68 -18.63
CA PRO A 137 -3.58 -21.37 -19.69
C PRO A 137 -4.04 -22.83 -19.73
N GLU A 138 -4.28 -23.38 -20.93
CA GLU A 138 -4.56 -24.81 -21.08
C GLU A 138 -3.48 -25.59 -20.33
N ASN A 139 -3.93 -26.59 -19.56
CA ASN A 139 -3.08 -27.39 -18.69
C ASN A 139 -1.89 -27.90 -19.51
N ILE A 140 -0.69 -27.39 -19.22
CA ILE A 140 0.52 -27.76 -19.96
C ILE A 140 0.71 -29.26 -19.75
N ASN A 141 0.60 -30.05 -20.82
CA ASN A 141 0.92 -31.46 -20.77
C ASN A 141 2.40 -31.58 -20.36
N PRO A 142 2.73 -32.26 -19.24
CA PRO A 142 4.13 -32.41 -18.80
C PRO A 142 5.04 -32.96 -19.89
N ASP A 143 4.50 -33.82 -20.75
CA ASP A 143 5.25 -34.43 -21.86
C ASP A 143 5.60 -33.40 -22.95
N ASP A 144 4.71 -32.44 -23.25
CA ASP A 144 4.98 -31.34 -24.21
C ASP A 144 6.06 -30.38 -23.71
N TYR A 145 6.18 -30.21 -22.39
CA TYR A 145 7.21 -29.37 -21.79
C TYR A 145 8.59 -30.02 -21.88
N LEU A 146 8.67 -31.34 -21.68
CA LEU A 146 9.92 -32.09 -21.79
C LEU A 146 10.41 -32.19 -23.24
N ASP A 147 9.50 -32.39 -24.20
CA ASP A 147 9.84 -32.39 -25.62
C ASP A 147 10.39 -31.04 -26.07
N LYS A 148 9.78 -29.92 -25.63
CA LYS A 148 10.30 -28.57 -25.92
C LYS A 148 11.66 -28.29 -25.28
N LEU A 149 11.88 -28.76 -24.06
CA LEU A 149 13.15 -28.58 -23.35
C LEU A 149 14.29 -29.39 -23.99
N GLN A 150 13.96 -30.50 -24.65
CA GLN A 150 14.91 -31.35 -25.37
C GLN A 150 15.09 -30.96 -26.83
N SER A 151 14.14 -30.22 -27.43
CA SER A 151 14.26 -29.71 -28.80
C SER A 151 15.04 -28.41 -28.92
N ASP A 152 15.16 -27.64 -27.83
CA ASP A 152 16.04 -26.48 -27.78
C ASP A 152 17.48 -26.95 -27.56
N ASP A 153 18.12 -27.38 -28.65
CA ASP A 153 19.58 -27.39 -28.77
C ASP A 153 20.07 -25.96 -28.50
N TYR A 154 20.60 -25.74 -27.29
CA TYR A 154 21.42 -24.57 -26.99
C TYR A 154 22.69 -24.65 -27.88
N GLN A 155 22.62 -24.03 -29.06
CA GLN A 155 23.78 -23.52 -29.78
C GLN A 155 23.97 -22.03 -29.50
#